data_AF-A0A151GJN6-F1
#
_entry.id   AF-A0A151GJN6-F1
#
_cell.length_a   1.000
_cell.length_b   1.000
_cell.length_c   1.000
_cell.angle_alpha   90.00
_cell.angle_beta   90.00
_cell.angle_gamma   90.00
#
_symmetry.space_group_name_H-M   'P 1'
#
loop_
_entity.id
_entity.type
_entity.pdbx_description
1 polymer ?
#
loop_
_entity_poly.entity_id
_entity_poly.type
_entity_poly.pdbx_seq_one_letter_code
_entity_poly.pdbx_strand_id
1 'polypeptide(L)'
;MALCIARSRPDMYGLGIRLAVYIQWLAVALFHHIGPESMSEIRLLGLILSSSLAISLLLHLAEGGNGIDAAGIYILILLTTGSHLFLVPVYAWRALTCFRPWWNPLAWSGEEQLRIFRIVSFTLILVVSAVAVWFFSTHVPRLERGCLQFGFFFGKTALDGNTSFLAFNAVLYLLILQICVAMALGHVKSLRHLHLLSNLTVLVVLVFAVELSVRWNELSGSSDMDTSAQLIPLLVSIGIVVRCACMHYVEEGDDERSSDRPSVHYDSQTGWEPGHFETVWLPQRPARARTQTRHR
;
A
#
# COMPACT_ATOMS: atom_id res chain seq x y z
N MET A 1 -34.75 -15.39 9.25
CA MET A 1 -33.68 -16.28 8.77
C MET A 1 -32.56 -16.25 9.79
N ALA A 2 -31.94 -17.39 10.10
CA ALA A 2 -30.86 -17.47 11.07
C ALA A 2 -29.53 -16.99 10.47
N LEU A 3 -28.62 -16.49 11.31
CA LEU A 3 -27.24 -16.20 10.94
C LEU A 3 -26.51 -17.51 10.63
N CYS A 4 -25.61 -17.52 9.65
CA CYS A 4 -24.72 -18.66 9.47
C CYS A 4 -23.74 -18.74 10.65
N ILE A 5 -23.55 -19.94 11.23
CA ILE A 5 -22.48 -20.18 12.21
C ILE A 5 -21.15 -20.14 11.44
N ALA A 6 -20.48 -19.00 11.50
CA ALA A 6 -19.23 -18.80 10.81
C ALA A 6 -18.05 -19.31 11.66
N ARG A 7 -17.11 -20.02 11.01
CA ARG A 7 -15.91 -20.52 11.69
C ARG A 7 -14.86 -19.43 11.71
N SER A 8 -14.61 -18.85 12.89
CA SER A 8 -13.54 -17.87 13.09
C SER A 8 -12.17 -18.50 12.79
N ARG A 9 -11.38 -17.82 11.95
CA ARG A 9 -9.98 -18.16 11.66
C ARG A 9 -9.07 -16.98 12.03
N PRO A 10 -8.61 -16.90 13.28
CA PRO A 10 -7.80 -15.78 13.76
C PRO A 10 -6.45 -15.66 13.03
N ASP A 11 -5.93 -16.74 12.44
CA ASP A 11 -4.66 -16.71 11.70
C ASP A 11 -4.72 -15.99 10.34
N MET A 12 -5.92 -15.64 9.85
CA MET A 12 -6.11 -15.01 8.55
C MET A 12 -6.55 -13.55 8.64
N TYR A 13 -7.49 -13.27 9.56
CA TYR A 13 -8.07 -11.95 9.76
C TYR A 13 -8.24 -11.62 11.25
N GLY A 14 -7.45 -12.27 12.11
CA GLY A 14 -7.40 -11.99 13.54
C GLY A 14 -7.04 -10.54 13.85
N LEU A 15 -7.24 -10.16 15.10
CA LEU A 15 -7.08 -8.78 15.54
C LEU A 15 -5.68 -8.22 15.20
N GLY A 16 -4.60 -8.98 15.44
CA GLY A 16 -3.25 -8.49 15.17
C GLY A 16 -2.98 -8.23 13.69
N ILE A 17 -3.52 -9.06 12.79
CA ILE A 17 -3.40 -8.85 11.34
C ILE A 17 -4.18 -7.61 10.90
N ARG A 18 -5.41 -7.45 11.40
CA ARG A 18 -6.24 -6.27 11.11
C ARG A 18 -5.56 -4.98 11.58
N LEU A 19 -5.08 -4.95 12.82
CA LEU A 19 -4.37 -3.82 13.39
C LEU A 19 -3.07 -3.51 12.63
N ALA A 20 -2.30 -4.53 12.24
CA ALA A 20 -1.10 -4.36 11.42
C ALA A 20 -1.44 -3.63 10.11
N VAL A 21 -2.48 -4.09 9.41
CA VAL A 21 -2.94 -3.48 8.15
C VAL A 21 -3.47 -2.06 8.37
N TYR A 22 -4.18 -1.79 9.47
CA TYR A 22 -4.69 -0.45 9.77
C TYR A 22 -3.56 0.55 10.09
N ILE A 23 -2.60 0.13 10.91
CA ILE A 23 -1.39 0.93 11.20
C ILE A 23 -0.66 1.21 9.91
N GLN A 24 -0.55 0.22 9.03
CA GLN A 24 0.10 0.35 7.75
C GLN A 24 -0.59 1.37 6.83
N TRP A 25 -1.92 1.31 6.73
CA TRP A 25 -2.69 2.28 5.95
C TRP A 25 -2.59 3.70 6.54
N LEU A 26 -2.65 3.82 7.86
CA LEU A 26 -2.50 5.09 8.56
C LEU A 26 -1.10 5.67 8.33
N ALA A 27 -0.05 4.86 8.42
CA ALA A 27 1.32 5.27 8.17
C ALA A 27 1.50 5.82 6.75
N VAL A 28 0.99 5.11 5.74
CA VAL A 28 1.02 5.62 4.36
C VAL A 28 0.29 6.95 4.24
N ALA A 29 -0.86 7.12 4.89
CA ALA A 29 -1.60 8.38 4.86
C ALA A 29 -0.86 9.54 5.56
N LEU A 30 -0.23 9.29 6.70
CA LEU A 30 0.49 10.29 7.50
C LEU A 30 1.84 10.68 6.88
N PHE A 31 2.69 9.69 6.58
CA PHE A 31 4.03 9.94 6.03
C PHE A 31 3.97 10.50 4.61
N HIS A 32 2.85 10.36 3.90
CA HIS A 32 2.63 11.08 2.65
C HIS A 32 2.77 12.61 2.79
N HIS A 33 2.49 13.15 3.98
CA HIS A 33 2.55 14.59 4.25
C HIS A 33 3.82 15.03 4.97
N ILE A 34 4.38 14.15 5.80
CA ILE A 34 5.42 14.49 6.77
C ILE A 34 6.84 14.43 6.13
N GLY A 35 7.09 13.54 5.15
CA GLY A 35 8.37 13.54 4.43
C GLY A 35 8.53 12.32 3.49
N PRO A 36 9.01 12.52 2.23
CA PRO A 36 9.10 11.45 1.23
C PRO A 36 10.22 10.42 1.45
N GLU A 37 11.29 10.78 2.18
CA GLU A 37 12.52 9.97 2.31
C GLU A 37 12.27 8.52 2.77
N SER A 38 11.33 8.31 3.70
CA SER A 38 11.02 6.98 4.27
C SER A 38 9.78 6.29 3.67
N MET A 39 9.15 6.87 2.64
CA MET A 39 7.90 6.33 2.08
C MET A 39 8.08 4.95 1.43
N SER A 40 9.27 4.66 0.89
CA SER A 40 9.54 3.41 0.18
C SER A 40 9.49 2.19 1.12
N GLU A 41 10.05 2.31 2.32
CA GLU A 41 10.06 1.25 3.34
C GLU A 41 8.63 0.93 3.81
N ILE A 42 7.85 1.97 4.11
CA ILE A 42 6.44 1.82 4.51
C ILE A 42 5.67 1.18 3.35
N ARG A 43 5.75 1.71 2.12
CA ARG A 43 5.02 1.14 0.97
C ARG A 43 5.41 -0.32 0.69
N LEU A 44 6.68 -0.67 0.84
CA LEU A 44 7.17 -2.04 0.68
C LEU A 44 6.54 -2.98 1.71
N LEU A 45 6.53 -2.59 2.99
CA LEU A 45 5.88 -3.39 4.04
C LEU A 45 4.41 -3.61 3.73
N GLY A 46 3.69 -2.56 3.31
CA GLY A 46 2.28 -2.67 2.93
C GLY A 46 2.05 -3.62 1.76
N LEU A 47 2.96 -3.63 0.77
CA LEU A 47 2.91 -4.55 -0.36
C LEU A 47 3.15 -6.00 0.08
N ILE A 48 4.09 -6.23 1.01
CA ILE A 48 4.37 -7.55 1.56
C ILE A 48 3.16 -8.07 2.35
N LEU A 49 2.58 -7.25 3.23
CA LEU A 49 1.37 -7.62 3.98
C LEU A 49 0.20 -7.92 3.05
N SER A 50 -0.04 -7.05 2.06
CA SER A 50 -1.13 -7.23 1.10
C SER A 50 -0.93 -8.48 0.23
N SER A 51 0.30 -8.76 -0.20
CA SER A 51 0.62 -9.95 -0.99
C SER A 51 0.52 -11.24 -0.18
N SER A 52 0.96 -11.23 1.07
CA SER A 52 0.80 -12.36 2.00
C SER A 52 -0.67 -12.73 2.20
N LEU A 53 -1.53 -11.74 2.44
CA LEU A 53 -2.98 -11.96 2.59
C LEU A 53 -3.62 -12.44 1.28
N ALA A 54 -3.18 -11.93 0.13
CA ALA A 54 -3.67 -12.38 -1.17
C ALA A 54 -3.28 -13.83 -1.45
N ILE A 55 -2.04 -14.22 -1.16
CA ILE A 55 -1.58 -15.60 -1.28
C ILE A 55 -2.38 -16.51 -0.34
N SER A 56 -2.56 -16.09 0.92
CA SER A 56 -3.36 -16.83 1.91
C SER A 56 -4.80 -17.08 1.44
N LEU A 57 -5.42 -16.06 0.81
CA LEU A 57 -6.73 -16.18 0.19
C LEU A 57 -6.71 -17.16 -0.99
N LEU A 58 -5.74 -17.04 -1.90
CA LEU A 58 -5.63 -17.95 -3.05
C LEU A 58 -5.42 -19.41 -2.65
N LEU A 59 -4.59 -19.66 -1.64
CA LEU A 59 -4.35 -21.02 -1.13
C LEU A 59 -5.64 -21.65 -0.61
N HIS A 60 -6.43 -20.91 0.17
CA HIS A 60 -7.71 -21.41 0.66
C HIS A 60 -8.75 -21.61 -0.44
N LEU A 61 -8.72 -20.78 -1.49
CA LEU A 61 -9.56 -20.99 -2.67
C LEU A 61 -9.12 -22.25 -3.45
N ALA A 62 -7.82 -22.54 -3.51
CA ALA A 62 -7.27 -23.71 -4.18
C ALA A 62 -7.56 -25.03 -3.43
N GLU A 63 -7.60 -25.00 -2.09
CA GLU A 63 -7.94 -26.15 -1.24
C GLU A 63 -9.44 -26.52 -1.26
N GLY A 64 -10.23 -25.94 -2.17
CA GLY A 64 -11.64 -26.27 -2.36
C GLY A 64 -12.61 -25.47 -1.48
N GLY A 65 -12.15 -24.41 -0.82
CA GLY A 65 -13.02 -23.47 -0.10
C GLY A 65 -13.74 -24.06 1.12
N ASN A 66 -13.43 -25.29 1.53
CA ASN A 66 -14.12 -26.03 2.60
C ASN A 66 -13.88 -25.50 4.02
N GLY A 67 -13.33 -24.29 4.17
CA GLY A 67 -12.84 -23.80 5.45
C GLY A 67 -13.07 -22.32 5.74
N ILE A 68 -13.49 -21.52 4.75
CA ILE A 68 -13.71 -20.08 4.92
C ILE A 68 -15.12 -19.72 4.46
N ASP A 69 -15.84 -19.06 5.34
CA ASP A 69 -17.14 -18.47 5.07
C ASP A 69 -17.07 -17.30 4.08
N ALA A 70 -18.16 -17.00 3.37
CA ALA A 70 -18.16 -15.89 2.41
C ALA A 70 -17.86 -14.55 3.09
N ALA A 71 -18.28 -14.37 4.35
CA ALA A 71 -17.90 -13.24 5.19
C ALA A 71 -16.37 -13.15 5.41
N GLY A 72 -15.69 -14.27 5.64
CA GLY A 72 -14.24 -14.32 5.81
C GLY A 72 -13.49 -13.99 4.51
N ILE A 73 -13.97 -14.51 3.37
CA ILE A 73 -13.44 -14.17 2.04
C ILE A 73 -13.62 -12.67 1.78
N TYR A 74 -14.80 -12.13 2.08
CA TYR A 74 -15.10 -10.71 1.93
C TYR A 74 -14.16 -9.83 2.77
N ILE A 75 -13.91 -10.17 4.04
CA ILE A 75 -12.96 -9.45 4.91
C ILE A 75 -11.53 -9.50 4.34
N LEU A 76 -11.08 -10.67 3.88
CA LEU A 76 -9.76 -10.81 3.26
C LEU A 76 -9.62 -9.99 1.97
N ILE A 77 -10.66 -9.94 1.15
CA ILE A 77 -10.71 -9.07 -0.04
C ILE A 77 -10.58 -7.60 0.38
N LEU A 78 -11.28 -7.15 1.43
CA LEU A 78 -11.16 -5.79 1.95
C LEU A 78 -9.74 -5.47 2.47
N LEU A 79 -9.14 -6.37 3.25
CA LEU A 79 -7.79 -6.18 3.81
C LEU A 79 -6.70 -6.17 2.72
N THR A 80 -6.82 -7.02 1.70
CA THR A 80 -5.88 -7.08 0.57
C THR A 80 -6.05 -5.91 -0.39
N THR A 81 -7.27 -5.38 -0.57
CA THR A 81 -7.54 -4.25 -1.47
C THR A 81 -7.49 -2.89 -0.82
N GLY A 82 -7.49 -2.77 0.51
CA GLY A 82 -7.62 -1.46 1.16
C GLY A 82 -6.53 -0.46 0.81
N SER A 83 -5.28 -0.90 0.59
CA SER A 83 -4.19 -0.05 0.09
C SER A 83 -4.48 0.54 -1.30
N HIS A 84 -5.22 -0.18 -2.14
CA HIS A 84 -5.65 0.24 -3.47
C HIS A 84 -6.91 1.10 -3.43
N LEU A 85 -7.76 0.97 -2.39
CA LEU A 85 -9.00 1.74 -2.29
C LEU A 85 -8.77 3.22 -1.96
N PHE A 86 -7.60 3.60 -1.43
CA PHE A 86 -7.17 5.00 -1.29
C PHE A 86 -7.06 5.74 -2.63
N LEU A 87 -6.97 5.01 -3.75
CA LEU A 87 -6.98 5.59 -5.08
C LEU A 87 -8.39 6.07 -5.47
N VAL A 88 -9.45 5.46 -4.95
CA VAL A 88 -10.84 5.66 -5.41
C VAL A 88 -11.29 7.13 -5.36
N PRO A 89 -11.07 7.90 -4.27
CA PRO A 89 -11.53 9.30 -4.24
C PRO A 89 -10.78 10.21 -5.21
N VAL A 90 -9.49 9.94 -5.41
CA VAL A 90 -8.62 10.68 -6.34
C VAL A 90 -9.18 10.53 -7.76
N TYR A 91 -9.65 9.34 -8.09
CA TYR A 91 -10.21 9.05 -9.41
C TYR A 91 -11.68 9.42 -9.54
N ALA A 92 -12.48 9.29 -8.47
CA ALA A 92 -13.85 9.84 -8.43
C ALA A 92 -13.82 11.35 -8.68
N TRP A 93 -12.86 12.05 -8.06
CA TRP A 93 -12.62 13.47 -8.28
C TRP A 93 -12.22 13.76 -9.74
N ARG A 94 -11.38 12.92 -10.36
CA ARG A 94 -10.98 13.06 -11.77
C ARG A 94 -12.12 12.78 -12.76
N ALA A 95 -12.99 11.83 -12.44
CA ALA A 95 -14.17 11.51 -13.23
C ALA A 95 -15.18 12.66 -13.17
N LEU A 96 -15.41 13.23 -11.98
CA LEU A 96 -16.27 14.41 -11.78
C LEU A 96 -15.71 15.67 -12.45
N THR A 97 -14.39 15.78 -12.62
CA THR A 97 -13.74 16.94 -13.25
C THR A 97 -13.49 16.77 -14.75
N CYS A 98 -14.08 15.73 -15.38
CA CYS A 98 -14.04 15.47 -16.82
C CYS A 98 -12.62 15.46 -17.43
N PHE A 99 -11.66 14.81 -16.77
CA PHE A 99 -10.32 14.53 -17.32
C PHE A 99 -9.60 15.73 -17.96
N ARG A 100 -9.75 16.96 -17.42
CA ARG A 100 -9.04 18.12 -17.97
C ARG A 100 -7.52 18.02 -17.71
N PRO A 101 -6.68 18.05 -18.76
CA PRO A 101 -5.24 17.72 -18.68
C PRO A 101 -4.36 18.73 -17.92
N TRP A 102 -4.92 19.86 -17.48
CA TRP A 102 -4.16 20.98 -16.89
C TRP A 102 -3.94 20.88 -15.38
N TRP A 103 -4.56 19.91 -14.72
CA TRP A 103 -4.46 19.69 -13.27
C TRP A 103 -3.60 18.46 -12.99
N ASN A 104 -2.30 18.59 -13.22
CA ASN A 104 -1.38 17.46 -13.35
C ASN A 104 -0.16 17.52 -12.36
N PRO A 105 -0.25 17.02 -11.09
CA PRO A 105 0.80 17.21 -10.04
C PRO A 105 1.66 16.03 -9.51
N LEU A 106 1.94 14.99 -10.30
CA LEU A 106 2.99 14.00 -9.98
C LEU A 106 4.26 14.26 -10.81
N ALA A 107 4.56 15.54 -11.08
CA ALA A 107 5.77 15.91 -11.81
C ALA A 107 7.03 15.84 -10.94
N TRP A 108 6.90 15.58 -9.63
CA TRP A 108 7.97 15.80 -8.66
C TRP A 108 8.01 14.76 -7.54
N SER A 109 8.03 13.48 -7.90
CA SER A 109 8.63 12.48 -7.02
C SER A 109 9.77 11.87 -7.81
N GLY A 110 10.97 12.43 -7.65
CA GLY A 110 12.23 11.84 -8.10
C GLY A 110 12.59 10.61 -7.26
N GLU A 111 11.59 9.81 -6.87
CA GLU A 111 11.79 8.54 -6.21
C GLU A 111 12.02 7.51 -7.32
N GLU A 112 13.25 6.97 -7.40
CA GLU A 112 13.53 5.78 -8.21
C GLU A 112 12.77 4.58 -7.63
N GLN A 113 11.48 4.49 -7.95
CA GLN A 113 10.68 3.37 -7.54
C GLN A 113 11.15 2.14 -8.32
N LEU A 114 11.70 1.17 -7.60
CA LEU A 114 12.25 -0.06 -8.17
C LEU A 114 11.25 -0.69 -9.15
N ARG A 115 11.73 -1.04 -10.35
CA ARG A 115 10.91 -1.65 -11.42
C ARG A 115 10.14 -2.88 -10.92
N ILE A 116 10.76 -3.65 -10.02
CA ILE A 116 10.17 -4.83 -9.39
C ILE A 116 8.96 -4.45 -8.54
N PHE A 117 9.05 -3.40 -7.72
CA PHE A 117 7.94 -2.93 -6.89
C PHE A 117 6.70 -2.61 -7.73
N ARG A 118 6.89 -1.95 -8.88
CA ARG A 118 5.81 -1.62 -9.81
C ARG A 118 5.15 -2.88 -10.39
N ILE A 119 5.96 -3.84 -10.84
CA ILE A 119 5.46 -5.11 -11.40
C ILE A 119 4.68 -5.90 -10.34
N VAL A 120 5.25 -6.06 -9.15
CA VAL A 120 4.61 -6.82 -8.05
C VAL A 120 3.30 -6.16 -7.62
N SER A 121 3.27 -4.82 -7.48
CA SER A 121 2.05 -4.08 -7.15
C SER A 121 0.97 -4.27 -8.22
N PHE A 122 1.34 -4.19 -9.50
CA PHE A 122 0.42 -4.39 -10.60
C PHE A 122 -0.15 -5.82 -10.64
N THR A 123 0.72 -6.83 -10.50
CA THR A 123 0.31 -8.22 -10.44
C THR A 123 -0.63 -8.47 -9.26
N LEU A 124 -0.33 -7.91 -8.09
CA LEU A 124 -1.16 -8.02 -6.90
C LEU A 124 -2.56 -7.42 -7.14
N ILE A 125 -2.63 -6.21 -7.68
CA ILE A 125 -3.91 -5.56 -8.02
C ILE A 125 -4.72 -6.41 -8.97
N LEU A 126 -4.09 -6.93 -10.04
CA LEU A 126 -4.74 -7.76 -11.03
C LEU A 126 -5.34 -9.02 -10.40
N VAL A 127 -4.54 -9.73 -9.62
CA VAL A 127 -4.94 -10.97 -8.94
C VAL A 127 -6.10 -10.71 -7.97
N VAL A 128 -5.95 -9.75 -7.06
CA VAL A 128 -6.97 -9.50 -6.04
C VAL A 128 -8.25 -8.95 -6.67
N SER A 129 -8.16 -8.10 -7.69
CA SER A 129 -9.34 -7.60 -8.40
C SER A 129 -10.07 -8.71 -9.15
N ALA A 130 -9.34 -9.64 -9.78
CA ALA A 130 -9.94 -10.80 -10.44
C ALA A 130 -10.67 -11.70 -9.43
N VAL A 131 -10.06 -11.96 -8.27
CA VAL A 131 -10.70 -12.71 -7.17
C VAL A 131 -11.93 -11.98 -6.63
N ALA A 132 -11.87 -10.67 -6.45
CA ALA A 132 -12.99 -9.87 -5.98
C ALA A 132 -14.16 -9.91 -6.98
N VAL A 133 -13.88 -9.72 -8.28
CA VAL A 133 -14.90 -9.82 -9.34
C VAL A 133 -15.51 -11.21 -9.36
N TRP A 134 -14.71 -12.27 -9.31
CA TRP A 134 -15.21 -13.65 -9.20
C TRP A 134 -16.11 -13.86 -7.98
N PHE A 135 -15.70 -13.35 -6.81
CA PHE A 135 -16.44 -13.47 -5.56
C PHE A 135 -17.85 -12.85 -5.68
N PHE A 136 -17.94 -11.59 -6.13
CA PHE A 136 -19.22 -10.88 -6.22
C PHE A 136 -20.08 -11.33 -7.41
N SER A 137 -19.48 -11.72 -8.53
CA SER A 137 -20.24 -12.07 -9.75
C SER A 137 -20.67 -13.53 -9.82
N THR A 138 -19.88 -14.45 -9.25
CA THR A 138 -20.13 -15.89 -9.42
C THR A 138 -20.20 -16.66 -8.12
N HIS A 139 -19.38 -16.35 -7.12
CA HIS A 139 -19.33 -17.14 -5.89
C HIS A 139 -20.60 -16.91 -5.05
N VAL A 140 -20.83 -15.67 -4.59
CA VAL A 140 -21.96 -15.35 -3.69
C VAL A 140 -23.33 -15.66 -4.32
N PRO A 141 -23.61 -15.37 -5.61
CA PRO A 141 -24.90 -15.73 -6.21
C PRO A 141 -25.17 -17.24 -6.30
N ARG A 142 -24.11 -18.06 -6.34
CA ARG A 142 -24.22 -19.53 -6.40
C ARG A 142 -24.27 -20.18 -5.03
N LEU A 143 -24.12 -19.42 -3.95
CA LEU A 143 -24.27 -19.92 -2.59
C LEU A 143 -25.76 -20.08 -2.28
N GLU A 144 -26.31 -21.27 -2.51
CA GLU A 144 -27.63 -21.64 -1.99
C GLU A 144 -27.49 -22.10 -0.54
N ARG A 145 -27.55 -21.17 0.42
CA ARG A 145 -27.50 -21.45 1.85
C ARG A 145 -28.76 -20.93 2.54
N GLY A 146 -29.32 -21.71 3.46
CA GLY A 146 -30.52 -21.33 4.25
C GLY A 146 -30.26 -20.33 5.39
N CYS A 147 -29.11 -19.66 5.38
CA CYS A 147 -28.65 -18.74 6.43
C CYS A 147 -28.07 -17.47 5.81
N LEU A 148 -28.02 -16.38 6.57
CA LEU A 148 -27.59 -15.06 6.09
C LEU A 148 -26.18 -14.70 6.55
N GLN A 149 -25.40 -14.12 5.65
CA GLN A 149 -24.15 -13.40 5.96
C GLN A 149 -24.26 -11.92 5.57
N PHE A 150 -23.51 -11.07 6.27
CA PHE A 150 -23.60 -9.62 6.14
C PHE A 150 -22.27 -8.97 5.73
N GLY A 151 -22.36 -7.87 5.00
CA GLY A 151 -21.24 -7.05 4.58
C GLY A 151 -21.58 -5.58 4.71
N PHE A 152 -20.58 -4.73 4.51
CA PHE A 152 -20.72 -3.29 4.67
C PHE A 152 -21.04 -2.59 3.35
N PHE A 153 -22.15 -1.84 3.35
CA PHE A 153 -22.51 -0.90 2.30
C PHE A 153 -23.06 0.39 2.93
N PHE A 154 -22.25 1.07 3.75
CA PHE A 154 -22.70 2.19 4.60
C PHE A 154 -23.82 1.83 5.58
N GLY A 155 -23.97 0.53 5.83
CA GLY A 155 -25.04 -0.08 6.62
C GLY A 155 -24.92 -1.59 6.55
N LYS A 156 -25.72 -2.28 7.38
CA LYS A 156 -25.78 -3.75 7.42
C LYS A 156 -26.55 -4.25 6.20
N THR A 157 -25.83 -4.88 5.28
CA THR A 157 -26.42 -5.39 4.03
C THR A 157 -26.17 -6.89 3.93
N ALA A 158 -27.20 -7.66 3.60
CA ALA A 158 -27.06 -9.09 3.36
C ALA A 158 -26.22 -9.32 2.09
N LEU A 159 -25.22 -10.20 2.19
CA LEU A 159 -24.49 -10.71 1.02
C LEU A 159 -25.41 -11.59 0.17
N ASP A 160 -26.26 -12.38 0.81
CA ASP A 160 -27.12 -13.34 0.14
C ASP A 160 -28.38 -12.65 -0.41
N GLY A 161 -28.70 -12.90 -1.68
CA GLY A 161 -29.94 -12.42 -2.32
C GLY A 161 -29.97 -10.94 -2.74
N ASN A 162 -28.95 -10.13 -2.44
CA ASN A 162 -28.92 -8.70 -2.82
C ASN A 162 -28.06 -8.45 -4.08
N THR A 163 -28.64 -8.72 -5.26
CA THR A 163 -27.96 -8.58 -6.55
C THR A 163 -27.40 -7.18 -6.82
N SER A 164 -28.04 -6.13 -6.30
CA SER A 164 -27.60 -4.74 -6.50
C SER A 164 -26.28 -4.45 -5.79
N PHE A 165 -26.15 -4.89 -4.54
CA PHE A 165 -24.92 -4.74 -3.76
C PHE A 165 -23.75 -5.50 -4.41
N LEU A 166 -24.01 -6.70 -4.92
CA LEU A 166 -23.00 -7.54 -5.57
C LEU A 166 -22.54 -6.91 -6.89
N ALA A 167 -23.48 -6.48 -7.73
CA ALA A 167 -23.18 -5.86 -9.01
C ALA A 167 -22.38 -4.55 -8.82
N PHE A 168 -22.75 -3.71 -7.85
CA PHE A 168 -22.03 -2.48 -7.56
C PHE A 168 -20.57 -2.73 -7.20
N ASN A 169 -20.29 -3.68 -6.29
CA ASN A 169 -18.93 -4.01 -5.90
C ASN A 169 -18.13 -4.61 -7.06
N ALA A 170 -18.73 -5.50 -7.85
CA ALA A 170 -18.08 -6.08 -9.03
C ALA A 170 -17.66 -4.99 -10.04
N VAL A 171 -18.55 -4.02 -10.31
CA VAL A 171 -18.25 -2.88 -11.19
C VAL A 171 -17.16 -2.00 -10.59
N LEU A 172 -17.20 -1.72 -9.29
CA LEU A 172 -16.17 -0.93 -8.61
C LEU A 172 -14.77 -1.56 -8.78
N TYR A 173 -14.63 -2.87 -8.56
CA TYR A 173 -13.35 -3.56 -8.74
C TYR A 173 -12.89 -3.62 -10.21
N LEU A 174 -13.82 -3.73 -11.17
CA LEU A 174 -13.48 -3.61 -12.60
C LEU A 174 -12.97 -2.21 -12.97
N LEU A 175 -13.59 -1.15 -12.44
CA LEU A 175 -13.13 0.22 -12.66
C LEU A 175 -11.74 0.45 -12.07
N ILE A 176 -11.49 -0.04 -10.84
CA ILE A 176 -10.15 0.00 -10.22
C ILE A 176 -9.11 -0.68 -11.12
N LEU A 177 -9.42 -1.86 -11.67
CA LEU A 177 -8.54 -2.57 -12.58
C LEU A 177 -8.22 -1.77 -13.84
N GLN A 178 -9.25 -1.23 -14.52
CA GLN A 178 -9.08 -0.44 -15.74
C GLN A 178 -8.21 0.81 -15.49
N ILE A 179 -8.39 1.46 -14.35
CA ILE A 179 -7.61 2.63 -13.95
C ILE A 179 -6.16 2.23 -13.66
N CYS A 180 -5.93 1.12 -12.98
CA CYS A 180 -4.57 0.64 -12.71
C CYS A 180 -3.82 0.31 -14.01
N VAL A 181 -4.50 -0.29 -14.99
CA VAL A 181 -3.96 -0.52 -16.34
C VAL A 181 -3.68 0.80 -17.05
N ALA A 182 -4.61 1.74 -17.03
CA ALA A 182 -4.46 3.06 -17.66
C ALA A 182 -3.29 3.86 -17.06
N MET A 183 -3.07 3.79 -15.74
CA MET A 183 -1.92 4.41 -15.08
C MET A 183 -0.60 3.71 -15.41
N ALA A 184 -0.60 2.37 -15.51
CA ALA A 184 0.60 1.62 -15.88
C ALA A 184 1.04 1.93 -17.33
N LEU A 185 0.08 2.27 -18.20
CA LEU A 185 0.29 2.58 -19.62
C LEU A 185 0.42 4.08 -19.91
N GLY A 186 -0.06 4.97 -19.03
CA GLY A 186 -0.14 6.41 -19.25
C GLY A 186 0.55 7.24 -18.16
N HIS A 187 1.39 8.20 -18.58
CA HIS A 187 1.93 9.23 -17.70
C HIS A 187 0.83 10.25 -17.32
N VAL A 188 0.20 10.09 -16.16
CA VAL A 188 -0.79 11.06 -15.64
C VAL A 188 -0.31 11.62 -14.31
N LYS A 189 -0.24 12.95 -14.17
CA LYS A 189 0.29 13.66 -12.99
C LYS A 189 -0.88 13.90 -11.96
N SER A 190 -0.68 13.89 -10.62
CA SER A 190 -1.74 13.95 -9.57
C SER A 190 -1.58 14.94 -8.40
N LEU A 191 -2.69 15.59 -7.96
CA LEU A 191 -2.78 16.79 -7.09
C LEU A 191 -2.46 16.50 -5.63
N ARG A 192 -1.86 17.48 -4.91
CA ARG A 192 -1.27 17.26 -3.58
C ARG A 192 -2.12 17.74 -2.39
N HIS A 193 -3.10 18.64 -2.57
CA HIS A 193 -3.69 19.36 -1.42
C HIS A 193 -5.03 18.82 -0.87
N LEU A 194 -5.76 17.93 -1.56
CA LEU A 194 -7.00 17.31 -1.03
C LEU A 194 -6.86 15.83 -0.62
N HIS A 195 -5.66 15.26 -0.73
CA HIS A 195 -5.45 13.83 -0.59
C HIS A 195 -5.50 13.32 0.86
N LEU A 196 -5.04 14.11 1.84
CA LEU A 196 -4.97 13.65 3.23
C LEU A 196 -6.37 13.41 3.83
N LEU A 197 -7.26 14.41 3.77
CA LEU A 197 -8.62 14.29 4.31
C LEU A 197 -9.40 13.17 3.59
N SER A 198 -9.23 13.09 2.28
CA SER A 198 -9.80 12.03 1.46
C SER A 198 -9.29 10.65 1.88
N ASN A 199 -7.97 10.49 2.03
CA ASN A 199 -7.37 9.22 2.43
C ASN A 199 -7.79 8.85 3.86
N LEU A 200 -7.76 9.78 4.81
CA LEU A 200 -8.25 9.53 6.17
C LEU A 200 -9.72 9.15 6.20
N THR A 201 -10.55 9.76 5.35
CA THR A 201 -11.96 9.37 5.22
C THR A 201 -12.09 7.94 4.69
N VAL A 202 -11.35 7.58 3.65
CA VAL A 202 -11.33 6.20 3.13
C VAL A 202 -10.82 5.22 4.17
N LEU A 203 -9.75 5.54 4.90
CA LEU A 203 -9.22 4.74 6.00
C LEU A 203 -10.34 4.44 7.02
N VAL A 204 -11.02 5.49 7.49
CA VAL A 204 -12.09 5.38 8.47
C VAL A 204 -13.21 4.48 7.93
N VAL A 205 -13.67 4.71 6.69
CA VAL A 205 -14.70 3.89 6.04
C VAL A 205 -14.27 2.43 5.92
N LEU A 206 -13.01 2.14 5.55
CA LEU A 206 -12.50 0.78 5.42
C LEU A 206 -12.38 0.07 6.76
N VAL A 207 -11.90 0.75 7.80
CA VAL A 207 -11.85 0.21 9.17
C VAL A 207 -13.27 -0.12 9.64
N PHE A 208 -14.22 0.79 9.45
CA PHE A 208 -15.62 0.51 9.76
C PHE A 208 -16.17 -0.66 8.94
N ALA A 209 -15.85 -0.74 7.65
CA ALA A 209 -16.31 -1.82 6.79
C ALA A 209 -15.82 -3.18 7.28
N VAL A 210 -14.56 -3.29 7.69
CA VAL A 210 -14.00 -4.54 8.21
C VAL A 210 -14.57 -4.85 9.60
N GLU A 211 -14.54 -3.91 10.54
CA GLU A 211 -14.95 -4.15 11.93
C GLU A 211 -16.45 -4.43 12.07
N LEU A 212 -17.30 -3.71 11.32
CA LEU A 212 -18.74 -3.98 11.31
C LEU A 212 -19.05 -5.33 10.65
N SER A 213 -18.32 -5.71 9.61
CA SER A 213 -18.51 -7.02 8.97
C SER A 213 -18.09 -8.16 9.89
N VAL A 214 -17.02 -8.01 10.68
CA VAL A 214 -16.64 -8.97 11.72
C VAL A 214 -17.74 -9.08 12.78
N ARG A 215 -18.24 -7.94 13.29
CA ARG A 215 -19.28 -7.90 14.32
C ARG A 215 -20.62 -8.48 13.85
N TRP A 216 -21.06 -8.16 12.63
CA TRP A 216 -22.36 -8.62 12.12
C TRP A 216 -22.41 -10.11 11.80
N ASN A 217 -21.25 -10.75 11.57
CA ASN A 217 -21.15 -12.18 11.31
C ASN A 217 -20.68 -12.97 12.55
N GLU A 218 -20.70 -12.36 13.74
CA GLU A 218 -20.33 -12.99 15.01
C GLU A 218 -18.97 -13.72 14.98
N LEU A 219 -18.01 -13.16 14.24
CA LEU A 219 -16.65 -13.70 14.13
C LEU A 219 -15.80 -13.41 15.38
N SER A 220 -16.44 -13.33 16.55
CA SER A 220 -15.88 -12.86 17.83
C SER A 220 -14.65 -13.64 18.30
N GLY A 221 -14.50 -14.91 17.89
CA GLY A 221 -13.26 -15.67 18.15
C GLY A 221 -12.01 -15.10 17.44
N SER A 222 -12.14 -14.04 16.64
CA SER A 222 -11.03 -13.33 16.00
C SER A 222 -10.63 -12.03 16.72
N SER A 223 -11.23 -11.72 17.88
CA SER A 223 -10.85 -10.55 18.68
C SER A 223 -9.69 -10.81 19.64
N ASP A 224 -9.36 -12.08 19.92
CA ASP A 224 -8.25 -12.43 20.81
C ASP A 224 -6.94 -12.60 20.03
N MET A 225 -5.84 -12.20 20.66
CA MET A 225 -4.48 -12.21 20.09
C MET A 225 -3.69 -13.44 20.55
N ASP A 226 -4.19 -14.63 20.24
CA ASP A 226 -3.66 -15.86 20.82
C ASP A 226 -2.60 -16.55 19.94
N THR A 227 -2.33 -16.04 18.74
CA THR A 227 -1.40 -16.68 17.80
C THR A 227 -0.23 -15.80 17.40
N SER A 228 0.97 -16.39 17.39
CA SER A 228 2.22 -15.71 16.96
C SER A 228 2.12 -15.18 15.53
N ALA A 229 1.31 -15.83 14.68
CA ALA A 229 1.02 -15.38 13.31
C ALA A 229 0.39 -13.98 13.25
N GLN A 230 -0.29 -13.54 14.32
CA GLN A 230 -0.87 -12.20 14.42
C GLN A 230 0.09 -11.17 15.04
N LEU A 231 0.96 -11.60 15.94
CA LEU A 231 1.91 -10.72 16.62
C LEU A 231 3.03 -10.24 15.70
N ILE A 232 3.56 -11.12 14.84
CA ILE A 232 4.66 -10.79 13.92
C ILE A 232 4.31 -9.60 13.01
N PRO A 233 3.23 -9.64 12.21
CA PRO A 233 2.90 -8.51 11.32
C PRO A 233 2.60 -7.24 12.10
N LEU A 234 2.01 -7.34 13.29
CA LEU A 234 1.73 -6.18 14.15
C LEU A 234 3.01 -5.50 14.63
N LEU A 235 3.93 -6.26 15.23
CA LEU A 235 5.18 -5.73 15.77
C LEU A 235 6.08 -5.17 14.66
N VAL A 236 6.14 -5.83 13.50
CA VAL A 236 6.90 -5.33 12.35
C VAL A 236 6.32 -4.01 11.84
N SER A 237 4.98 -3.90 11.77
CA SER A 237 4.32 -2.66 11.34
C SER A 237 4.57 -1.51 12.31
N ILE A 238 4.44 -1.76 13.61
CA ILE A 238 4.76 -0.76 14.66
C ILE A 238 6.24 -0.37 14.57
N GLY A 239 7.15 -1.33 14.46
CA GLY A 239 8.59 -1.09 14.43
C GLY A 239 9.02 -0.22 13.25
N ILE A 240 8.48 -0.48 12.06
CA ILE A 240 8.77 0.35 10.87
C ILE A 240 8.20 1.76 11.04
N VAL A 241 6.97 1.91 11.53
CA VAL A 241 6.39 3.24 11.78
C VAL A 241 7.19 4.04 12.80
N VAL A 242 7.61 3.41 13.90
CA VAL A 242 8.45 4.05 14.93
C VAL A 242 9.80 4.45 14.35
N ARG A 243 10.46 3.56 13.59
CA ARG A 243 11.72 3.86 12.91
C ARG A 243 11.59 5.07 11.99
N CYS A 244 10.58 5.09 11.13
CA CYS A 244 10.35 6.20 10.20
C CYS A 244 10.06 7.51 10.94
N ALA A 245 9.29 7.46 12.03
CA ALA A 245 9.00 8.62 12.87
C ALA A 245 10.27 9.15 13.54
N CYS A 246 11.08 8.27 14.14
CA CYS A 246 12.34 8.65 14.78
C CYS A 246 13.32 9.30 13.80
N MET A 247 13.49 8.72 12.60
CA MET A 247 14.37 9.30 11.57
C MET A 247 13.92 10.72 11.19
N HIS A 248 12.61 10.93 11.03
CA HIS A 248 12.07 12.25 10.71
C HIS A 248 12.35 13.29 11.81
N TYR A 249 12.11 12.94 13.08
CA TYR A 249 12.40 13.85 14.19
C TYR A 249 13.90 14.17 14.36
N VAL A 250 14.78 13.24 14.02
CA VAL A 250 16.22 13.46 14.07
C VAL A 250 16.68 14.41 12.96
N GLU A 251 16.19 14.24 11.74
CA GLU A 251 16.50 15.12 10.61
C GLU A 251 16.04 16.57 10.86
N GLU A 252 14.84 16.75 11.39
CA GLU A 252 14.29 18.08 11.70
C GLU A 252 15.11 18.80 12.79
N GLY A 253 15.64 18.05 13.77
CA GLY A 253 16.51 18.60 14.81
C GLY A 253 17.92 19.01 14.34
N ASP A 254 18.42 18.40 13.28
CA ASP A 254 19.73 18.77 12.70
C ASP A 254 19.63 20.01 11.79
N ASP A 255 18.51 20.18 11.08
CA ASP A 255 18.26 21.34 10.22
C ASP A 255 18.14 22.65 11.04
N GLU A 256 17.43 22.63 12.18
CA GLU A 256 17.36 23.77 13.11
C GLU A 256 18.74 24.12 13.70
N ARG A 257 19.61 23.13 13.92
CA ARG A 257 20.95 23.36 14.48
C ARG A 257 21.95 23.89 13.46
N SER A 258 21.72 23.66 12.18
CA SER A 258 22.57 24.13 11.08
C SER A 258 22.34 25.61 10.75
N SER A 259 21.15 26.13 11.02
CA SER A 259 20.74 27.53 10.75
C SER A 259 21.27 28.53 11.79
N ASP A 260 21.80 28.05 12.93
CA ASP A 260 22.48 28.87 13.95
C ASP A 260 23.99 29.04 13.71
N ARG A 261 24.54 28.55 12.59
CA ARG A 261 25.93 28.84 12.23
C ARG A 261 26.03 30.23 11.59
N PRO A 262 26.82 31.16 12.15
CA PRO A 262 27.02 32.47 11.53
C PRO A 262 27.60 32.27 10.13
N SER A 263 26.96 32.90 9.15
CA SER A 263 27.41 32.94 7.76
C SER A 263 28.83 33.52 7.72
N VAL A 264 29.84 32.67 7.48
CA VAL A 264 31.19 33.13 7.17
C VAL A 264 31.12 33.80 5.79
N HIS A 265 31.08 35.13 5.81
CA HIS A 265 31.19 35.95 4.61
C HIS A 265 32.59 35.73 4.04
N TYR A 266 32.69 35.01 2.92
CA TYR A 266 33.92 34.96 2.15
C TYR A 266 34.06 36.29 1.43
N ASP A 267 34.84 37.21 1.99
CA ASP A 267 35.31 38.40 1.29
C ASP A 267 36.24 37.94 0.15
N SER A 268 35.71 37.94 -1.06
CA SER A 268 36.49 37.73 -2.28
C SER A 268 37.21 39.02 -2.66
N GLN A 269 38.27 39.37 -1.94
CA GLN A 269 39.22 40.42 -2.34
C GLN A 269 40.62 40.15 -1.81
N THR A 270 41.40 39.35 -2.53
CA THR A 270 42.86 39.56 -2.72
C THR A 270 43.30 38.83 -3.99
N GLY A 271 43.81 39.59 -4.97
CA GLY A 271 44.47 39.05 -6.15
C GLY A 271 45.99 38.85 -5.96
N TRP A 272 46.54 38.02 -6.85
CA TRP A 272 47.98 37.81 -7.20
C TRP A 272 48.85 37.13 -6.12
N GLU A 273 49.71 36.11 -6.36
CA GLU A 273 50.54 35.72 -7.51
C GLU A 273 50.76 34.18 -7.64
N PRO A 274 51.24 33.67 -8.81
CA PRO A 274 51.63 32.27 -9.01
C PRO A 274 53.14 32.03 -8.78
N GLY A 275 53.51 31.06 -7.93
CA GLY A 275 54.89 30.64 -7.78
C GLY A 275 55.08 29.34 -7.00
N HIS A 276 55.81 28.40 -7.61
CA HIS A 276 56.45 27.21 -7.04
C HIS A 276 55.58 26.03 -6.57
N PHE A 277 55.35 25.09 -7.48
CA PHE A 277 55.12 23.68 -7.13
C PHE A 277 56.43 22.91 -7.27
N GLU A 278 57.09 22.62 -6.14
CA GLU A 278 58.17 21.65 -6.09
C GLU A 278 57.60 20.22 -6.17
N THR A 279 58.23 19.46 -7.06
CA THR A 279 58.06 18.03 -7.31
C THR A 279 58.48 17.19 -6.10
N VAL A 280 57.57 16.36 -5.58
CA VAL A 280 57.92 15.22 -4.72
C VAL A 280 57.38 13.92 -5.31
N TRP A 281 58.35 13.06 -5.59
CA TRP A 281 58.39 11.71 -6.13
C TRP A 281 57.24 10.73 -5.81
N LEU A 282 56.82 10.01 -6.87
CA LEU A 282 56.08 8.74 -6.86
C LEU A 282 56.93 7.56 -6.33
N PRO A 283 56.30 6.42 -6.03
CA PRO A 283 56.67 5.22 -6.78
C PRO A 283 55.47 4.46 -7.38
N GLN A 284 55.58 4.36 -8.71
CA GLN A 284 55.12 3.37 -9.69
C GLN A 284 54.34 2.12 -9.21
N ARG A 285 53.17 1.90 -9.84
CA ARG A 285 52.63 0.55 -10.09
C ARG A 285 52.87 0.16 -11.56
N PRO A 286 53.28 -1.08 -11.86
CA PRO A 286 53.64 -1.50 -13.20
C PRO A 286 52.43 -1.73 -14.12
N ALA A 287 52.60 -1.32 -15.38
CA ALA A 287 51.67 -1.43 -16.48
C ALA A 287 51.39 -2.89 -16.87
N ARG A 288 50.10 -3.24 -17.05
CA ARG A 288 49.70 -4.46 -17.76
C ARG A 288 49.69 -4.20 -19.26
N ALA A 289 50.55 -4.95 -19.95
CA ALA A 289 50.72 -4.92 -21.39
C ALA A 289 49.44 -5.36 -22.15
N ARG A 290 49.14 -4.62 -23.21
CA ARG A 290 48.29 -5.03 -24.33
C ARG A 290 48.99 -6.15 -25.10
N THR A 291 48.31 -7.28 -25.27
CA THR A 291 48.65 -8.23 -26.33
C THR A 291 47.59 -8.14 -27.41
N GLN A 292 48.01 -7.63 -28.56
CA GLN A 292 47.27 -7.52 -29.79
C GLN A 292 47.58 -8.80 -30.60
N THR A 293 46.62 -9.69 -30.79
CA THR A 293 46.73 -10.80 -31.73
C THR A 293 45.73 -10.61 -32.87
N ARG A 294 46.32 -10.52 -34.07
CA ARG A 294 45.70 -10.35 -35.38
C ARG A 294 45.95 -11.65 -36.15
N HIS A 295 44.92 -12.39 -36.51
CA HIS A 295 44.91 -13.36 -37.62
C HIS A 295 43.46 -13.36 -38.14
N ARG A 296 43.23 -12.81 -39.34
CA ARG A 296 43.29 -13.45 -40.66
C ARG A 296 42.13 -14.41 -40.87
#